data_AF-A0AAW4J691-F1
#
_entry.id   AF-A0AAW4J691-F1
#
_cell.length_a   1.000
_cell.length_b   1.000
_cell.length_c   1.000
_cell.angle_alpha   90.00
_cell.angle_beta   90.00
_cell.angle_gamma   90.00
#
_symmetry.space_group_name_H-M   'P 1'
#
loop_
_entity.id
_entity.type
_entity.pdbx_description
1 polymer ?
#
loop_
_entity_poly.entity_id
_entity_poly.type
_entity_poly.pdbx_seq_one_letter_code
_entity_poly.pdbx_strand_id
1 'polypeptide(L)'
;MKLKDNIDFKELEKYGFIEDPDNCEEGEHYYGENNYYYEFKGCYSAEFRLVVNIHTRKFEILAIAKNTGLLQLCDLGVMVELIKDGLIE
;
A
#
# COMPACT_ATOMS: atom_id res chain seq x y z
N MET A 1 -8.59 0.23 8.19
CA MET A 1 -7.28 0.51 8.78
C MET A 1 -6.71 1.73 8.11
N LYS A 2 -6.29 2.73 8.89
CA LYS A 2 -5.66 3.95 8.41
C LYS A 2 -4.38 4.26 9.16
N LEU A 3 -3.45 4.94 8.51
CA LEU A 3 -2.24 5.48 9.12
C LEU A 3 -2.66 6.63 10.05
N LYS A 4 -2.22 6.59 11.32
CA LYS A 4 -2.54 7.65 12.29
C LYS A 4 -2.10 9.02 11.80
N ASP A 5 -2.86 10.06 12.10
CA ASP A 5 -2.69 11.39 11.49
C ASP A 5 -1.32 12.04 11.76
N ASN A 6 -0.64 11.64 12.83
CA ASN A 6 0.65 12.18 13.25
C ASN A 6 1.88 11.43 12.72
N ILE A 7 1.70 10.37 11.93
CA ILE A 7 2.79 9.56 11.37
C ILE A 7 3.19 10.10 10.00
N ASP A 8 4.49 10.27 9.77
CA ASP A 8 5.00 10.59 8.43
C ASP A 8 4.90 9.35 7.53
N PHE A 9 4.44 9.51 6.29
CA PHE A 9 4.38 8.41 5.32
C PHE A 9 5.76 7.79 5.06
N LYS A 10 6.85 8.58 5.15
CA LYS A 10 8.23 8.09 5.04
C LYS A 10 8.59 7.02 6.07
N GLU A 11 7.89 6.98 7.20
CA GLU A 11 8.11 5.92 8.19
C GLU A 11 7.77 4.52 7.67
N LEU A 12 6.89 4.43 6.66
CA LEU A 12 6.50 3.18 6.03
C LEU A 12 7.64 2.51 5.24
N GLU A 13 8.66 3.27 4.81
CA GLU A 13 9.83 2.73 4.10
C GLU A 13 10.58 1.70 4.96
N LYS A 14 10.56 1.86 6.29
CA LYS A 14 11.14 0.89 7.25
C LYS A 14 10.49 -0.49 7.17
N TYR A 15 9.24 -0.56 6.71
CA TYR A 15 8.46 -1.78 6.53
C TYR A 15 8.48 -2.28 5.08
N GLY A 16 9.29 -1.66 4.22
CA GLY A 16 9.44 -2.03 2.82
C GLY A 16 8.40 -1.43 1.87
N PHE A 17 7.68 -0.39 2.30
CA PHE A 17 6.92 0.44 1.37
C PHE A 17 7.87 1.25 0.48
N ILE A 18 7.42 1.54 -0.73
CA ILE A 18 8.13 2.33 -1.74
C ILE A 18 7.25 3.53 -2.06
N GLU A 19 7.85 4.72 -2.08
CA GLU A 19 7.19 5.94 -2.56
C GLU A 19 6.92 5.79 -4.06
N ASP A 20 5.68 6.02 -4.50
CA ASP A 20 5.30 5.92 -5.91
C ASP A 20 5.73 7.20 -6.65
N PRO A 21 6.78 7.15 -7.50
CA PRO A 21 7.27 8.33 -8.19
C PRO A 21 6.29 8.85 -9.24
N ASP A 22 5.41 7.98 -9.77
CA ASP A 22 4.45 8.35 -10.81
C ASP A 22 3.24 9.11 -10.24
N ASN A 23 3.04 9.12 -8.91
CA ASN A 23 2.01 9.91 -8.23
C ASN A 23 2.56 11.21 -7.60
N CYS A 24 3.81 11.59 -7.95
CA CYS A 24 4.42 12.86 -7.55
C CYS A 24 4.31 13.96 -8.63
N GLU A 25 3.83 13.65 -9.85
CA GLU A 25 3.66 14.60 -10.96
C GLU A 25 2.18 14.70 -11.41
N GLU A 26 1.77 15.79 -12.07
CA GLU A 26 0.39 16.00 -12.56
C GLU A 26 0.09 15.20 -13.85
N GLY A 27 -0.97 14.37 -13.87
CA GLY A 27 -1.39 13.58 -15.04
C GLY A 27 -2.61 12.66 -14.82
N GLU A 28 -3.04 11.92 -15.85
CA GLU A 28 -4.02 10.83 -15.71
C GLU A 28 -3.34 9.61 -15.09
N HIS A 29 -3.36 9.55 -13.76
CA HIS A 29 -2.86 8.41 -13.02
C HIS A 29 -4.02 7.50 -12.66
N TYR A 30 -3.90 6.20 -12.96
CA TYR A 30 -4.90 5.20 -12.56
C TYR A 30 -5.17 5.22 -11.04
N TYR A 31 -4.25 5.79 -10.24
CA TYR A 31 -4.23 5.77 -8.78
C TYR A 31 -3.76 7.09 -8.15
N GLY A 32 -4.09 8.25 -8.75
CA GLY A 32 -3.56 9.59 -8.46
C GLY A 32 -3.62 10.12 -7.02
N GLU A 33 -4.03 9.31 -6.06
CA GLU A 33 -4.12 9.63 -4.64
C GLU A 33 -3.34 8.66 -3.74
N ASN A 34 -2.50 7.78 -4.27
CA ASN A 34 -1.71 6.82 -3.48
C ASN A 34 -0.21 7.13 -3.54
N ASN A 35 0.41 7.49 -2.42
CA ASN A 35 1.81 7.93 -2.37
C ASN A 35 2.80 6.81 -2.03
N TYR A 36 2.36 5.77 -1.33
CA TYR A 36 3.22 4.66 -0.92
C TYR A 36 2.55 3.33 -1.21
N TYR A 37 3.35 2.36 -1.66
CA TYR A 37 2.90 1.00 -1.87
C TYR A 37 3.87 -0.04 -1.32
N TYR A 38 3.34 -1.17 -0.88
CA TYR A 38 4.07 -2.37 -0.51
C TYR A 38 3.71 -3.49 -1.48
N GLU A 39 4.72 -4.11 -2.08
CA GLU A 39 4.54 -5.28 -2.93
C GLU A 39 4.49 -6.55 -2.07
N PHE A 40 3.40 -7.29 -2.15
CA PHE A 40 3.26 -8.54 -1.39
C PHE A 40 4.30 -9.56 -1.85
N LYS A 41 5.31 -9.78 -1.01
CA LYS A 41 6.35 -10.80 -1.24
C LYS A 41 5.74 -12.17 -1.02
N GLY A 42 5.65 -12.99 -2.06
CA GLY A 42 5.15 -14.38 -1.97
C GLY A 42 3.73 -14.62 -2.46
N CYS A 43 3.07 -13.64 -3.08
CA CYS A 43 1.89 -13.94 -3.88
C CYS A 43 2.32 -14.68 -5.16
N TYR A 44 1.59 -15.75 -5.51
CA TYR A 44 1.85 -16.54 -6.72
C TYR A 44 1.74 -15.71 -8.02
N SER A 45 1.18 -14.49 -7.95
CA SER A 45 1.30 -13.48 -8.98
C SER A 45 1.71 -12.15 -8.35
N ALA A 46 2.61 -11.42 -9.00
CA ALA A 46 3.06 -10.08 -8.61
C ALA A 46 1.98 -9.00 -8.83
N GLU A 47 0.70 -9.35 -8.73
CA GLU A 47 -0.41 -8.55 -9.24
C GLU A 47 -1.20 -7.84 -8.15
N PHE A 48 -0.72 -7.85 -6.90
CA PHE A 48 -1.34 -7.12 -5.79
C PHE A 48 -0.36 -6.25 -5.04
N ARG A 49 -0.81 -5.06 -4.66
CA ARG A 49 -0.08 -4.11 -3.82
C ARG A 49 -0.96 -3.68 -2.66
N LEU A 50 -0.35 -3.44 -1.51
CA LEU A 50 -0.97 -2.69 -0.43
C LEU A 50 -0.59 -1.22 -0.61
N VAL A 51 -1.56 -0.35 -0.81
CA VAL A 51 -1.34 1.08 -1.06
C VAL A 51 -1.89 1.93 0.08
N VAL A 52 -1.35 3.13 0.25
CA VAL A 52 -1.85 4.11 1.21
C VAL A 52 -2.31 5.37 0.49
N ASN A 53 -3.56 5.77 0.72
CA ASN A 53 -4.11 6.99 0.14
C ASN A 53 -3.59 8.23 0.88
N ILE A 54 -3.16 9.25 0.14
CA ILE A 54 -2.49 10.46 0.65
C ILE A 54 -3.45 11.34 1.45
N HIS A 55 -4.72 11.39 1.04
CA HIS A 55 -5.74 12.28 1.60
C HIS A 55 -6.46 11.63 2.77
N THR A 56 -6.85 10.35 2.61
CA THR A 56 -7.63 9.64 3.62
C THR A 56 -6.77 8.81 4.56
N ARG A 57 -5.48 8.65 4.26
CA ARG A 57 -4.51 7.82 5.01
C ARG A 57 -4.92 6.35 5.12
N LYS A 58 -5.82 5.89 4.25
CA LYS A 58 -6.39 4.53 4.32
C LYS A 58 -5.48 3.55 3.59
N PHE A 59 -5.37 2.35 4.15
CA PHE A 59 -4.72 1.22 3.49
C PHE A 59 -5.72 0.48 2.62
N GLU A 60 -5.34 0.21 1.37
CA GLU A 60 -6.15 -0.46 0.36
C GLU A 60 -5.35 -1.55 -0.34
N ILE A 61 -5.99 -2.66 -0.72
CA ILE A 61 -5.36 -3.70 -1.54
C ILE A 61 -5.76 -3.43 -2.99
N LEU A 62 -4.74 -3.21 -3.81
CA LEU A 62 -4.89 -2.89 -5.22
C LEU A 62 -4.47 -4.08 -6.09
N ALA A 63 -5.35 -4.46 -7.02
CA ALA A 63 -5.03 -5.41 -8.09
C ALA A 63 -4.45 -4.67 -9.31
N ILE A 64 -3.30 -5.12 -9.82
CA ILE A 64 -2.56 -4.49 -10.91
C ILE A 64 -2.98 -5.02 -12.28
N ALA A 65 -3.53 -6.24 -12.37
CA ALA A 65 -3.98 -6.84 -13.62
C ALA A 65 -5.51 -7.07 -13.64
N LYS A 66 -6.14 -6.80 -14.80
CA LYS A 66 -7.59 -6.97 -15.02
C LYS A 66 -8.04 -8.43 -15.11
N ASN A 67 -7.10 -9.35 -15.38
CA ASN A 67 -7.38 -10.76 -15.65
C ASN A 67 -7.13 -11.69 -14.45
N THR A 68 -6.75 -11.14 -13.30
CA THR A 68 -6.45 -11.92 -12.11
C THR A 68 -7.74 -12.48 -11.53
N GLY A 69 -7.87 -13.81 -11.50
CA GLY A 69 -8.93 -14.47 -10.74
C GLY A 69 -8.81 -14.09 -9.27
N LEU A 70 -9.92 -13.66 -8.67
CA LEU A 70 -10.11 -13.08 -7.32
C LEU A 70 -9.63 -13.93 -6.12
N LEU A 71 -8.91 -15.03 -6.33
CA LEU A 71 -8.46 -15.94 -5.29
C LEU A 71 -6.94 -15.87 -5.15
N GLN A 72 -6.46 -14.82 -4.48
CA GLN A 72 -5.08 -14.73 -4.04
C GLN A 72 -4.99 -14.53 -2.53
N LEU A 73 -4.18 -15.37 -1.91
CA LEU A 73 -3.82 -15.26 -0.50
C LEU A 73 -2.58 -14.36 -0.41
N CYS A 74 -2.78 -13.14 0.06
CA CYS A 74 -1.69 -12.22 0.38
C CYS A 74 -1.23 -12.45 1.82
N ASP A 75 0.08 -12.51 2.06
CA ASP A 75 0.61 -12.47 3.42
C ASP A 75 0.41 -11.07 4.01
N LEU A 76 -0.37 -10.98 5.08
CA LEU A 76 -0.67 -9.73 5.79
C LEU A 76 0.29 -9.48 6.97
N GLY A 77 1.44 -10.16 7.03
CA GLY A 77 2.45 -9.97 8.07
C GLY A 77 2.86 -8.52 8.25
N VAL A 78 3.02 -7.77 7.15
CA VAL A 78 3.32 -6.32 7.20
C VAL A 78 2.24 -5.53 7.95
N MET A 79 0.96 -5.87 7.79
CA MET A 79 -0.13 -5.21 8.52
C MET A 79 -0.06 -5.50 10.02
N VAL A 80 0.33 -6.73 10.40
CA VAL A 80 0.50 -7.10 11.80
C VAL A 80 1.64 -6.30 12.44
N GLU A 81 2.75 -6.10 11.73
CA GLU A 81 3.88 -5.27 12.19
C GLU A 81 3.46 -3.82 12.39
N LEU A 82 2.78 -3.23 11.41
CA LEU A 82 2.27 -1.86 11.51
C LEU A 82 1.30 -1.67 12.70
N ILE A 83 0.44 -2.65 12.99
CA ILE A 83 -0.44 -2.62 14.18
C ILE A 83 0.39 -2.67 15.46
N LYS A 84 1.34 -3.60 15.55
CA LYS A 84 2.18 -3.81 16.75
C LYS A 84 2.99 -2.56 17.10
N ASP A 85 3.52 -1.90 16.09
CA ASP A 85 4.32 -0.69 16.26
C ASP A 85 3.43 0.56 16.43
N GLY A 86 2.11 0.39 16.33
CA GLY A 86 1.13 1.43 16.64
C GLY A 86 1.01 2.50 15.57
N LEU A 87 1.37 2.20 14.31
CA LEU A 87 1.27 3.14 13.20
C LEU A 87 -0.17 3.26 12.68
N ILE A 88 -0.95 2.18 12.77
CA ILE A 88 -2.29 2.09 12.20
C ILE A 88 -3.38 1.99 13.26
N GLU A 89 -4.56 2.50 12.90
CA GLU A 89 -5.82 2.46 13.66
C GLU A 89 -7.02 2.00 12.81
#